data_AF-A0A2J7TBQ5-F1
#
_entry.id   AF-A0A2J7TBQ5-F1
#
_cell.length_a   1.000
_cell.length_b   1.000
_cell.length_c   1.000
_cell.angle_alpha   90.00
_cell.angle_beta   90.00
_cell.angle_gamma   90.00
#
_symmetry.space_group_name_H-M   'P 1'
#
loop_
_entity.id
_entity.type
_entity.pdbx_description
1 polymer ?
#
loop_
_entity_poly.entity_id
_entity_poly.type
_entity_poly.pdbx_seq_one_letter_code
_entity_poly.pdbx_strand_id
1 'polypeptide(L)'
;MTISAGAFDGKNPAGSGYVLKFDGTFSSSTVDVNGTGAAGFKWYVTKWYGYPKTTTSQFSIDSAGVLTINPNESSNYQIATAAPSSNAQGYVGQAFGGGFYIEGKIALKSAQVDTTKGWPAFWSNALEELTGKAQWPGQVTGYNHHIENDFFEYYGTSGGGVKTFGMALHDWYGLLNKTCPGYCKVTNTNGVVQVGAVDWTQFHTIGQLWIPGTSANNNQGSVTTYFDGVATPNVVKWVNQGNGVPAPSGTFVASIQDKQNLVVILGTGVGSPMRVQYVRVWQLPGAISPNGTTITGANQQIVDSGKNVWTLVGGVVYKNGATAGFSALVKKLVYSNGIVYQGTDAGWWGWINNNWVASGSPLA
;
A
#
# COMPACT_ATOMS: atom_id res chain seq x y z
N MET A 1 24.66 12.58 3.86
CA MET A 1 24.15 12.46 5.25
C MET A 1 23.23 11.26 5.26
N THR A 2 23.72 10.14 5.80
CA THR A 2 22.93 8.92 6.00
C THR A 2 21.78 9.30 6.93
N ILE A 3 20.54 9.30 6.42
CA ILE A 3 19.37 9.36 7.30
C ILE A 3 19.46 8.07 8.09
N SER A 4 19.96 8.12 9.33
CA SER A 4 19.73 7.01 10.25
C SER A 4 18.22 6.85 10.29
N ALA A 5 17.70 5.67 9.98
CA ALA A 5 16.30 5.39 10.19
C ALA A 5 15.98 5.78 11.64
N GLY A 6 15.33 6.92 11.84
CA GLY A 6 14.69 7.20 13.10
C GLY A 6 13.78 6.01 13.39
N ALA A 7 13.65 5.63 14.67
CA ALA A 7 12.71 4.58 15.03
C ALA A 7 11.33 4.96 14.47
N PHE A 8 10.81 4.16 13.54
CA PHE A 8 9.48 4.39 13.00
C PHE A 8 8.46 4.19 14.11
N ASP A 9 7.58 5.18 14.30
CA ASP A 9 6.47 5.12 15.25
C ASP A 9 5.18 4.79 14.49
N GLY A 10 4.68 3.55 14.67
CA GLY A 10 3.42 3.11 14.07
C GLY A 10 2.18 3.85 14.59
N LYS A 11 2.26 4.53 15.73
CA LYS A 11 1.19 5.40 16.23
C LYS A 11 1.23 6.80 15.63
N ASN A 12 2.38 7.19 15.07
CA ASN A 12 2.57 8.48 14.43
C ASN A 12 3.46 8.36 13.17
N PRO A 13 2.95 7.75 12.08
CA PRO A 13 3.71 7.63 10.83
C PRO A 13 4.16 9.00 10.29
N ALA A 14 3.30 10.02 10.44
CA ALA A 14 3.61 11.40 10.04
C ALA A 14 4.81 11.99 10.80
N GLY A 15 4.87 11.78 12.13
CA GLY A 15 6.01 12.17 12.95
C GLY A 15 7.30 11.43 12.60
N SER A 16 7.18 10.25 11.97
CA SER A 16 8.30 9.47 11.42
C SER A 16 8.70 9.91 10.00
N GLY A 17 8.11 11.01 9.50
CA GLY A 17 8.41 11.57 8.18
C GLY A 17 7.65 10.93 7.01
N TYR A 18 6.69 10.04 7.27
CA TYR A 18 5.86 9.45 6.22
C TYR A 18 4.68 10.37 5.89
N VAL A 19 4.24 10.34 4.63
CA VAL A 19 3.08 11.11 4.13
C VAL A 19 1.96 10.16 3.78
N LEU A 20 0.72 10.50 4.17
CA LEU A 20 -0.48 9.73 3.83
C LEU A 20 -0.69 9.76 2.32
N LYS A 21 -0.61 8.59 1.69
CA LYS A 21 -0.82 8.42 0.23
C LYS A 21 -2.18 7.84 -0.09
N PHE A 22 -2.73 7.05 0.81
CA PHE A 22 -4.05 6.46 0.66
C PHE A 22 -4.80 6.53 1.99
N ASP A 23 -5.98 7.15 1.98
CA ASP A 23 -6.93 7.12 3.09
C ASP A 23 -8.17 6.32 2.65
N GLY A 24 -8.12 5.01 2.82
CA GLY A 24 -9.10 4.04 2.34
C GLY A 24 -10.35 3.95 3.19
N THR A 25 -11.00 5.08 3.46
CA THR A 25 -12.32 5.13 4.12
C THR A 25 -13.43 4.63 3.20
N PHE A 26 -14.54 4.17 3.79
CA PHE A 26 -15.62 3.49 3.06
C PHE A 26 -16.89 4.34 3.00
N SER A 27 -17.41 4.51 1.80
CA SER A 27 -18.68 5.17 1.48
C SER A 27 -19.12 4.74 0.08
N SER A 28 -20.36 5.05 -0.31
CA SER A 28 -20.81 4.86 -1.70
C SER A 28 -20.01 5.66 -2.73
N SER A 29 -19.31 6.73 -2.32
CA SER A 29 -18.45 7.52 -3.20
C SER A 29 -17.01 7.00 -3.30
N THR A 30 -16.55 6.20 -2.33
CA THR A 30 -15.18 5.67 -2.31
C THR A 30 -15.10 4.21 -2.71
N VAL A 31 -16.22 3.48 -2.65
CA VAL A 31 -16.35 2.09 -3.07
C VAL A 31 -17.18 2.02 -4.35
N ASP A 32 -16.68 1.31 -5.36
CA ASP A 32 -17.44 0.96 -6.57
C ASP A 32 -18.49 -0.12 -6.24
N VAL A 33 -19.51 0.24 -5.47
CA VAL A 33 -20.48 -0.71 -4.89
C VAL A 33 -21.25 -1.53 -5.93
N ASN A 34 -21.35 -1.01 -7.15
CA ASN A 34 -22.06 -1.65 -8.25
C ASN A 34 -21.12 -2.49 -9.14
N GLY A 35 -19.80 -2.43 -8.90
CA GLY A 35 -18.78 -3.08 -9.72
C GLY A 35 -18.85 -2.60 -11.17
N THR A 36 -18.90 -1.28 -11.35
CA THR A 36 -18.92 -0.62 -12.66
C THR A 36 -17.58 -0.74 -13.39
N GLY A 37 -16.48 -0.88 -12.65
CA GLY A 37 -15.12 -0.86 -13.19
C GLY A 37 -14.66 0.54 -13.64
N ALA A 38 -15.41 1.59 -13.29
CA ALA A 38 -15.05 2.97 -13.60
C ALA A 38 -13.92 3.47 -12.70
N ALA A 39 -13.02 4.30 -13.23
CA ALA A 39 -11.96 4.91 -12.42
C ALA A 39 -12.53 5.94 -11.41
N GLY A 40 -11.74 6.25 -10.39
CA GLY A 40 -12.05 7.31 -9.40
C GLY A 40 -12.45 6.78 -8.03
N PHE A 41 -12.77 5.49 -7.91
CA PHE A 41 -12.98 4.85 -6.60
C PHE A 41 -11.65 4.48 -5.94
N LYS A 42 -11.69 4.39 -4.61
CA LYS A 42 -10.58 3.88 -3.77
C LYS A 42 -10.62 2.37 -3.66
N TRP A 43 -11.81 1.79 -3.76
CA TRP A 43 -12.06 0.38 -3.54
C TRP A 43 -12.99 -0.19 -4.61
N TYR A 44 -12.71 -1.41 -5.05
CA TYR A 44 -13.41 -2.09 -6.12
C TYR A 44 -13.87 -3.47 -5.68
N VAL A 45 -15.11 -3.80 -6.03
CA VAL A 45 -15.74 -5.11 -5.78
C VAL A 45 -15.55 -6.08 -6.94
N THR A 46 -15.09 -5.59 -8.09
CA THR A 46 -14.69 -6.41 -9.25
C THR A 46 -13.32 -7.03 -8.97
N LYS A 47 -13.21 -8.34 -9.17
CA LYS A 47 -12.05 -9.15 -8.76
C LYS A 47 -11.26 -9.63 -9.97
N TRP A 48 -10.01 -9.99 -9.73
CA TRP A 48 -9.17 -10.71 -10.70
C TRP A 48 -9.46 -12.22 -10.70
N TYR A 49 -8.69 -12.96 -11.51
CA TYR A 49 -8.73 -14.42 -11.61
C TYR A 49 -10.07 -15.01 -12.09
N GLY A 50 -10.90 -14.17 -12.72
CA GLY A 50 -12.24 -14.56 -13.17
C GLY A 50 -13.23 -14.80 -12.03
N TYR A 51 -12.90 -14.38 -10.80
CA TYR A 51 -13.82 -14.50 -9.69
C TYR A 51 -15.05 -13.60 -9.90
N PRO A 52 -16.25 -14.06 -9.50
CA PRO A 52 -17.43 -13.21 -9.49
C PRO A 52 -17.20 -11.96 -8.64
N LYS A 53 -17.71 -10.82 -9.10
CA LYS A 53 -17.66 -9.58 -8.32
C LYS A 53 -18.39 -9.76 -6.99
N THR A 54 -17.92 -9.07 -5.96
CA THR A 54 -18.63 -8.97 -4.68
C THR A 54 -19.91 -8.16 -4.88
N THR A 55 -21.01 -8.69 -4.37
CA THR A 55 -22.35 -8.09 -4.44
C THR A 55 -22.69 -7.37 -3.14
N THR A 56 -23.66 -6.47 -3.21
CA THR A 56 -24.15 -5.71 -2.04
C THR A 56 -24.80 -6.58 -0.95
N SER A 57 -25.04 -7.87 -1.21
CA SER A 57 -25.47 -8.82 -0.18
C SER A 57 -24.31 -9.36 0.68
N GLN A 58 -23.07 -9.24 0.20
CA GLN A 58 -21.86 -9.79 0.81
C GLN A 58 -21.08 -8.76 1.62
N PHE A 59 -21.49 -7.49 1.58
CA PHE A 59 -20.93 -6.44 2.42
C PHE A 59 -21.93 -5.33 2.70
N SER A 60 -21.67 -4.52 3.72
CA SER A 60 -22.40 -3.30 4.00
C SER A 60 -21.45 -2.21 4.49
N ILE A 61 -21.84 -0.95 4.34
CA ILE A 61 -21.13 0.21 4.88
C ILE A 61 -22.12 0.96 5.75
N ASP A 62 -21.82 1.11 7.04
CA ASP A 62 -22.71 1.82 7.96
C ASP A 62 -22.53 3.36 7.87
N SER A 63 -23.37 4.10 8.60
CA SER A 63 -23.34 5.57 8.60
C SER A 63 -22.06 6.16 9.22
N ALA A 64 -21.28 5.35 9.95
CA ALA A 64 -19.97 5.73 10.48
C ALA A 64 -18.83 5.41 9.50
N GLY A 65 -19.14 4.88 8.30
CA GLY A 65 -18.17 4.52 7.29
C GLY A 65 -17.42 3.22 7.60
N VAL A 66 -17.97 2.36 8.46
CA VAL A 66 -17.40 1.03 8.73
C VAL A 66 -17.88 0.05 7.67
N LEU A 67 -16.94 -0.54 6.95
CA LEU A 67 -17.20 -1.66 6.06
C LEU A 67 -17.37 -2.94 6.89
N THR A 68 -18.43 -3.69 6.66
CA THR A 68 -18.59 -5.06 7.14
C THR A 68 -18.63 -6.00 5.95
N ILE A 69 -17.67 -6.92 5.83
CA ILE A 69 -17.61 -7.97 4.82
C ILE A 69 -18.14 -9.27 5.45
N ASN A 70 -19.12 -9.89 4.81
CA ASN A 70 -19.69 -11.18 5.21
C ASN A 70 -20.12 -11.96 3.95
N PRO A 71 -19.18 -12.66 3.30
CA PRO A 71 -19.42 -13.28 2.01
C PRO A 71 -20.17 -14.60 2.15
N ASN A 72 -20.72 -15.04 1.01
CA ASN A 72 -21.24 -16.39 0.79
C ASN A 72 -20.26 -17.25 -0.04
N GLU A 73 -19.00 -16.83 -0.11
CA GLU A 73 -17.90 -17.49 -0.82
C GLU A 73 -16.59 -17.36 -0.01
N SER A 74 -15.62 -18.23 -0.28
CA SER A 74 -14.42 -18.45 0.53
C SER A 74 -13.11 -18.07 -0.21
N SER A 75 -13.13 -17.07 -1.09
CA SER A 75 -11.95 -16.60 -1.83
C SER A 75 -11.01 -15.74 -0.99
N ASN A 76 -11.44 -15.29 0.19
CA ASN A 76 -10.74 -14.31 1.02
C ASN A 76 -10.38 -13.01 0.26
N TYR A 77 -11.10 -12.72 -0.82
CA TYR A 77 -10.90 -11.59 -1.72
C TYR A 77 -12.26 -10.98 -2.00
N GLN A 78 -12.74 -10.02 -1.20
CA GLN A 78 -14.02 -9.36 -1.50
C GLN A 78 -13.87 -7.97 -2.08
N ILE A 79 -12.87 -7.20 -1.67
CA ILE A 79 -12.69 -5.83 -2.13
C ILE A 79 -11.21 -5.51 -2.21
N ALA A 80 -10.80 -4.74 -3.22
CA ALA A 80 -9.41 -4.40 -3.43
C ALA A 80 -9.23 -2.94 -3.85
N THR A 81 -8.00 -2.41 -3.73
CA THR A 81 -7.70 -1.02 -4.10
C THR A 81 -7.63 -0.79 -5.60
N ALA A 82 -7.62 -1.86 -6.39
CA ALA A 82 -7.68 -1.83 -7.84
C ALA A 82 -8.61 -2.93 -8.36
N ALA A 83 -8.92 -2.92 -9.65
CA ALA A 83 -9.70 -3.95 -10.34
C ALA A 83 -9.23 -4.13 -11.79
N PRO A 84 -9.48 -5.29 -12.43
CA PRO A 84 -9.19 -5.47 -13.84
C PRO A 84 -10.03 -4.52 -14.69
N SER A 85 -9.45 -4.04 -15.80
CA SER A 85 -10.13 -3.13 -16.73
C SER A 85 -9.69 -3.43 -18.16
N SER A 86 -10.56 -3.14 -19.13
CA SER A 86 -10.24 -3.24 -20.55
C SER A 86 -9.48 -2.03 -21.10
N ASN A 87 -9.08 -1.08 -20.24
CA ASN A 87 -8.23 0.04 -20.65
C ASN A 87 -6.81 -0.42 -21.03
N ALA A 88 -6.02 0.48 -21.61
CA ALA A 88 -4.66 0.15 -22.08
C ALA A 88 -3.73 -0.32 -20.95
N GLN A 89 -3.99 0.09 -19.71
CA GLN A 89 -3.21 -0.30 -18.53
C GLN A 89 -3.55 -1.71 -18.04
N GLY A 90 -4.77 -2.19 -18.31
CA GLY A 90 -5.33 -3.47 -17.86
C GLY A 90 -6.01 -3.39 -16.49
N TYR A 91 -6.08 -2.21 -15.86
CA TYR A 91 -6.63 -2.03 -14.51
C TYR A 91 -7.11 -0.60 -14.24
N VAL A 92 -7.96 -0.45 -13.22
CA VAL A 92 -8.32 0.83 -12.57
C VAL A 92 -7.98 0.76 -11.09
N GLY A 93 -7.89 1.93 -10.43
CA GLY A 93 -7.58 2.02 -9.00
C GLY A 93 -6.10 2.21 -8.70
N GLN A 94 -5.65 1.75 -7.55
CA GLN A 94 -4.32 2.03 -7.00
C GLN A 94 -3.60 0.75 -6.53
N ALA A 95 -2.29 0.73 -6.74
CA ALA A 95 -1.35 -0.22 -6.17
C ALA A 95 -0.15 0.55 -5.60
N PHE A 96 0.57 -0.04 -4.65
CA PHE A 96 1.58 0.65 -3.85
C PHE A 96 2.94 -0.07 -3.92
N GLY A 97 3.97 0.63 -4.40
CA GLY A 97 5.34 0.12 -4.48
C GLY A 97 6.36 1.09 -3.87
N GLY A 98 7.62 0.64 -3.77
CA GLY A 98 8.73 1.49 -3.31
C GLY A 98 8.79 1.72 -1.80
N GLY A 99 8.21 0.82 -1.00
CA GLY A 99 8.16 0.94 0.46
C GLY A 99 6.96 1.72 0.97
N PHE A 100 6.43 1.30 2.12
CA PHE A 100 5.33 1.96 2.80
C PHE A 100 5.27 1.56 4.27
N TYR A 101 4.52 2.32 5.06
CA TYR A 101 3.80 1.77 6.20
C TYR A 101 2.33 1.68 5.83
N ILE A 102 1.75 0.50 5.96
CA ILE A 102 0.32 0.28 5.76
C ILE A 102 -0.33 -0.12 7.08
N GLU A 103 -1.56 0.33 7.32
CA GLU A 103 -2.36 -0.11 8.46
C GLU A 103 -3.84 -0.27 8.11
N GLY A 104 -4.47 -1.28 8.68
CA GLY A 104 -5.92 -1.50 8.64
C GLY A 104 -6.48 -1.52 10.06
N LYS A 105 -7.59 -0.81 10.29
CA LYS A 105 -8.28 -0.82 11.58
C LYS A 105 -9.46 -1.79 11.55
N ILE A 106 -9.27 -2.96 12.14
CA ILE A 106 -10.05 -4.17 11.91
C ILE A 106 -10.67 -4.68 13.22
N ALA A 107 -11.91 -5.18 13.13
CA ALA A 107 -12.58 -5.94 14.18
C ALA A 107 -13.23 -7.19 13.56
N LEU A 108 -13.31 -8.27 14.32
CA LEU A 108 -13.90 -9.55 13.89
C LEU A 108 -14.54 -10.29 15.05
N LYS A 109 -15.49 -11.18 14.75
CA LYS A 109 -16.06 -12.09 15.75
C LYS A 109 -15.24 -13.38 15.76
N SER A 110 -14.18 -13.41 16.56
CA SER A 110 -13.19 -14.49 16.57
C SER A 110 -13.78 -15.88 16.80
N ALA A 111 -14.84 -15.98 17.61
CA ALA A 111 -15.56 -17.22 17.88
C ALA A 111 -16.39 -17.74 16.69
N GLN A 112 -16.66 -16.90 15.68
CA GLN A 112 -17.40 -17.27 14.47
C GLN A 112 -16.49 -17.72 13.33
N VAL A 113 -15.18 -17.58 13.48
CA VAL A 113 -14.24 -17.88 12.39
C VAL A 113 -14.13 -19.38 12.17
N ASP A 114 -14.52 -19.81 10.97
CA ASP A 114 -14.44 -21.19 10.49
C ASP A 114 -13.46 -21.26 9.32
N THR A 115 -12.22 -21.67 9.62
CA THR A 115 -11.11 -21.72 8.64
C THR A 115 -11.34 -22.70 7.50
N THR A 116 -12.31 -23.61 7.59
CA THR A 116 -12.70 -24.49 6.47
C THR A 116 -13.49 -23.74 5.39
N LYS A 117 -13.97 -22.53 5.69
CA LYS A 117 -14.77 -21.68 4.80
C LYS A 117 -14.09 -20.36 4.47
N GLY A 118 -12.78 -20.28 4.63
CA GLY A 118 -11.97 -19.06 4.51
C GLY A 118 -11.72 -18.40 5.87
N TRP A 119 -11.08 -17.23 5.87
CA TRP A 119 -10.70 -16.52 7.11
C TRP A 119 -10.57 -15.01 6.88
N PRO A 120 -10.78 -14.18 7.91
CA PRO A 120 -10.50 -12.75 7.83
C PRO A 120 -9.05 -12.49 7.40
N ALA A 121 -8.88 -11.74 6.32
CA ALA A 121 -7.60 -11.47 5.68
C ALA A 121 -7.51 -10.01 5.22
N PHE A 122 -6.37 -9.40 5.50
CA PHE A 122 -5.95 -8.12 4.96
C PHE A 122 -4.55 -8.34 4.38
N TRP A 123 -4.49 -8.35 3.06
CA TRP A 123 -3.36 -8.89 2.31
C TRP A 123 -3.17 -8.13 1.01
N SER A 124 -2.23 -8.58 0.19
CA SER A 124 -1.95 -7.95 -1.10
C SER A 124 -1.32 -8.92 -2.08
N ASN A 125 -1.51 -8.64 -3.36
CA ASN A 125 -0.83 -9.34 -4.43
C ASN A 125 -0.19 -8.33 -5.39
N ALA A 126 0.87 -8.74 -6.08
CA ALA A 126 1.57 -7.90 -7.05
C ALA A 126 0.63 -7.55 -8.22
N LEU A 127 0.52 -6.26 -8.51
CA LEU A 127 -0.18 -5.73 -9.69
C LEU A 127 0.42 -6.30 -10.98
N GLU A 128 1.74 -6.47 -10.99
CA GLU A 128 2.48 -7.09 -12.09
C GLU A 128 1.95 -8.49 -12.36
N GLU A 129 1.65 -9.28 -11.34
CA GLU A 129 1.03 -10.59 -11.56
C GLU A 129 -0.41 -10.46 -12.04
N LEU A 130 -1.20 -9.64 -11.34
CA LEU A 130 -2.62 -9.43 -11.64
C LEU A 130 -2.87 -8.90 -13.07
N THR A 131 -1.86 -8.29 -13.70
CA THR A 131 -1.93 -7.77 -15.07
C THR A 131 -1.12 -8.58 -16.10
N GLY A 132 -0.58 -9.75 -15.71
CA GLY A 132 0.18 -10.64 -16.60
C GLY A 132 1.56 -10.12 -17.00
N LYS A 133 2.17 -9.30 -16.14
CA LYS A 133 3.46 -8.59 -16.34
C LYS A 133 4.55 -9.05 -15.37
N ALA A 134 4.33 -10.10 -14.59
CA ALA A 134 5.30 -10.65 -13.64
C ALA A 134 6.33 -11.63 -14.25
N GLN A 135 6.72 -11.44 -15.52
CA GLN A 135 7.75 -12.26 -16.16
C GLN A 135 9.09 -12.12 -15.43
N TRP A 136 9.70 -13.24 -15.03
CA TRP A 136 11.08 -13.24 -14.52
C TRP A 136 12.05 -12.93 -15.68
N PRO A 137 12.83 -11.83 -15.63
CA PRO A 137 13.76 -11.50 -16.71
C PRO A 137 14.79 -12.60 -16.95
N GLY A 138 15.03 -12.94 -18.21
CA GLY A 138 16.00 -13.98 -18.62
C GLY A 138 15.46 -15.41 -18.54
N GLN A 139 14.21 -15.62 -18.14
CA GLN A 139 13.54 -16.92 -18.17
C GLN A 139 12.65 -17.06 -19.40
N VAL A 140 12.20 -18.29 -19.68
CA VAL A 140 11.25 -18.59 -20.76
C VAL A 140 9.95 -17.81 -20.61
N THR A 141 9.29 -17.50 -21.72
CA THR A 141 8.01 -16.76 -21.73
C THR A 141 6.97 -17.43 -20.82
N GLY A 142 6.35 -16.63 -19.96
CA GLY A 142 5.36 -17.06 -18.96
C GLY A 142 5.96 -17.54 -17.64
N TYR A 143 7.29 -17.61 -17.51
CA TYR A 143 7.92 -17.92 -16.23
C TYR A 143 7.76 -16.74 -15.28
N ASN A 144 6.97 -16.93 -14.24
CA ASN A 144 6.51 -15.89 -13.36
C ASN A 144 7.47 -15.67 -12.17
N HIS A 145 7.48 -14.46 -11.62
CA HIS A 145 8.06 -14.12 -10.33
C HIS A 145 7.26 -12.99 -9.68
N HIS A 146 6.58 -13.25 -8.57
CA HIS A 146 5.84 -12.23 -7.87
C HIS A 146 5.75 -12.46 -6.36
N ILE A 147 5.57 -11.36 -5.64
CA ILE A 147 5.26 -11.34 -4.23
C ILE A 147 3.75 -11.35 -3.99
N GLU A 148 3.36 -12.07 -2.96
CA GLU A 148 2.12 -11.86 -2.22
C GLU A 148 2.51 -11.55 -0.77
N ASN A 149 1.87 -10.55 -0.18
CA ASN A 149 2.19 -10.06 1.16
C ASN A 149 0.92 -9.97 2.00
N ASP A 150 0.82 -10.86 2.97
CA ASP A 150 -0.27 -11.00 3.89
C ASP A 150 0.05 -10.22 5.17
N PHE A 151 -0.58 -9.04 5.31
CA PHE A 151 -0.40 -8.19 6.48
C PHE A 151 -1.08 -8.79 7.72
N PHE A 152 -2.17 -9.52 7.49
CA PHE A 152 -3.02 -10.09 8.52
C PHE A 152 -3.85 -11.26 7.98
N GLU A 153 -3.79 -12.40 8.68
CA GLU A 153 -4.68 -13.54 8.47
C GLU A 153 -5.12 -14.14 9.80
N TYR A 154 -6.42 -14.22 10.06
CA TYR A 154 -6.93 -14.76 11.32
C TYR A 154 -7.34 -16.23 11.19
N TYR A 155 -6.41 -17.13 11.51
CA TYR A 155 -6.61 -18.58 11.41
C TYR A 155 -7.38 -19.21 12.59
N GLY A 156 -8.17 -18.43 13.34
CA GLY A 156 -8.97 -18.96 14.45
C GLY A 156 -8.16 -19.73 15.49
N THR A 157 -8.78 -20.70 16.16
CA THR A 157 -8.12 -21.54 17.18
C THR A 157 -6.96 -22.36 16.61
N SER A 158 -7.03 -22.79 15.34
CA SER A 158 -5.93 -23.47 14.64
C SER A 158 -4.66 -22.63 14.55
N GLY A 159 -4.77 -21.29 14.55
CA GLY A 159 -3.63 -20.37 14.51
C GLY A 159 -3.09 -19.92 15.86
N GLY A 160 -3.65 -20.40 16.98
CA GLY A 160 -3.37 -19.86 18.33
C GLY A 160 -4.50 -19.01 18.91
N GLY A 161 -5.62 -18.87 18.18
CA GLY A 161 -6.85 -18.23 18.65
C GLY A 161 -6.70 -16.74 18.86
N VAL A 162 -7.36 -16.23 19.91
CA VAL A 162 -7.41 -14.79 20.21
C VAL A 162 -6.06 -14.16 20.56
N LYS A 163 -4.98 -14.95 20.61
CA LYS A 163 -3.63 -14.50 20.99
C LYS A 163 -2.72 -14.19 19.82
N THR A 164 -3.16 -14.51 18.61
CA THR A 164 -2.31 -14.52 17.43
C THR A 164 -3.05 -14.06 16.19
N PHE A 165 -2.26 -13.67 15.19
CA PHE A 165 -2.67 -13.62 13.79
C PHE A 165 -1.48 -14.01 12.91
N GLY A 166 -1.75 -14.35 11.65
CA GLY A 166 -0.76 -14.70 10.64
C GLY A 166 -0.29 -13.48 9.85
N MET A 167 0.98 -13.47 9.49
CA MET A 167 1.56 -12.63 8.45
C MET A 167 2.45 -13.49 7.58
N ALA A 168 2.49 -13.24 6.27
CA ALA A 168 3.32 -14.01 5.37
C ALA A 168 3.82 -13.16 4.21
N LEU A 169 5.03 -13.46 3.76
CA LEU A 169 5.55 -13.07 2.47
C LEU A 169 5.69 -14.34 1.63
N HIS A 170 4.93 -14.43 0.56
CA HIS A 170 4.97 -15.52 -0.40
C HIS A 170 5.72 -15.06 -1.66
N ASP A 171 6.90 -15.62 -1.90
CA ASP A 171 7.59 -15.50 -3.20
C ASP A 171 7.14 -16.65 -4.10
N TRP A 172 6.32 -16.29 -5.08
CA TRP A 172 5.77 -17.18 -6.08
C TRP A 172 6.61 -17.11 -7.36
N TYR A 173 6.96 -18.27 -7.92
CA TYR A 173 7.77 -18.33 -9.13
C TYR A 173 7.50 -19.56 -9.98
N GLY A 174 7.94 -19.53 -11.24
CA GLY A 174 7.89 -20.66 -12.16
C GLY A 174 6.82 -20.55 -13.23
N LEU A 175 6.66 -21.62 -14.00
CA LEU A 175 5.56 -21.78 -14.94
C LEU A 175 4.38 -22.42 -14.22
N LEU A 176 3.21 -21.76 -14.28
CA LEU A 176 1.98 -22.23 -13.66
C LEU A 176 1.65 -23.67 -14.07
N ASN A 177 1.47 -24.56 -13.09
CA ASN A 177 1.16 -25.99 -13.27
C ASN A 177 2.18 -26.77 -14.12
N LYS A 178 3.39 -26.22 -14.31
CA LYS A 178 4.47 -26.88 -15.06
C LYS A 178 5.73 -27.05 -14.22
N THR A 179 6.13 -26.01 -13.49
CA THR A 179 7.29 -26.10 -12.58
C THR A 179 6.89 -26.75 -11.25
N CYS A 180 5.73 -26.37 -10.72
CA CYS A 180 5.10 -26.94 -9.53
C CYS A 180 3.58 -27.07 -9.79
N PRO A 181 2.81 -27.82 -8.98
CA PRO A 181 1.36 -27.64 -8.91
C PRO A 181 1.05 -26.21 -8.46
N GLY A 182 0.37 -25.42 -9.30
CA GLY A 182 0.31 -23.96 -9.15
C GLY A 182 1.64 -23.28 -9.52
N TYR A 183 1.99 -22.23 -8.80
CA TYR A 183 3.36 -21.69 -8.81
C TYR A 183 4.19 -22.37 -7.72
N CYS A 184 5.50 -22.41 -7.92
CA CYS A 184 6.41 -22.74 -6.83
C CYS A 184 6.38 -21.61 -5.80
N LYS A 185 6.63 -21.93 -4.53
CA LYS A 185 6.47 -21.00 -3.42
C LYS A 185 7.62 -21.10 -2.41
N VAL A 186 8.13 -19.95 -2.00
CA VAL A 186 8.93 -19.81 -0.76
C VAL A 186 8.20 -18.86 0.18
N THR A 187 8.28 -19.10 1.48
CA THR A 187 7.59 -18.29 2.50
C THR A 187 8.47 -18.09 3.72
N ASN A 188 8.34 -16.95 4.39
CA ASN A 188 9.01 -16.71 5.66
C ASN A 188 8.54 -17.71 6.75
N THR A 189 9.41 -18.01 7.71
CA THR A 189 9.14 -19.00 8.77
C THR A 189 8.58 -18.39 10.06
N ASN A 190 8.67 -17.06 10.22
CA ASN A 190 8.21 -16.33 11.40
C ASN A 190 6.83 -15.70 11.18
N GLY A 191 5.91 -16.41 10.53
CA GLY A 191 4.61 -15.86 10.15
C GLY A 191 3.56 -15.78 11.26
N VAL A 192 3.79 -16.37 12.44
CA VAL A 192 2.85 -16.28 13.56
C VAL A 192 3.18 -15.08 14.44
N VAL A 193 2.29 -14.09 14.45
CA VAL A 193 2.42 -12.88 15.27
C VAL A 193 1.73 -13.09 16.61
N GLN A 194 2.46 -12.86 17.70
CA GLN A 194 1.94 -12.98 19.07
C GLN A 194 1.51 -11.60 19.58
N VAL A 195 0.25 -11.47 20.00
CA VAL A 195 -0.32 -10.19 20.47
C VAL A 195 -0.85 -10.25 21.91
N GLY A 196 -0.76 -11.40 22.57
CA GLY A 196 -1.42 -11.62 23.87
C GLY A 196 -2.93 -11.74 23.70
N ALA A 197 -3.67 -11.97 24.79
CA ALA A 197 -5.12 -12.15 24.69
C ALA A 197 -5.82 -10.83 24.30
N VAL A 198 -6.49 -10.82 23.15
CA VAL A 198 -7.16 -9.64 22.57
C VAL A 198 -8.66 -9.90 22.43
N ASP A 199 -9.48 -8.89 22.73
CA ASP A 199 -10.90 -8.88 22.35
C ASP A 199 -11.05 -8.41 20.90
N TRP A 200 -11.05 -9.36 19.98
CA TRP A 200 -11.17 -9.09 18.54
C TRP A 200 -12.51 -8.44 18.14
N THR A 201 -13.51 -8.39 19.01
CA THR A 201 -14.75 -7.66 18.72
C THR A 201 -14.57 -6.15 18.74
N GLN A 202 -13.49 -5.66 19.37
CA GLN A 202 -13.05 -4.28 19.33
C GLN A 202 -12.16 -4.03 18.10
N PHE A 203 -12.08 -2.77 17.69
CA PHE A 203 -11.18 -2.37 16.61
C PHE A 203 -9.74 -2.28 17.09
N HIS A 204 -8.87 -3.01 16.41
CA HIS A 204 -7.42 -2.96 16.56
C HIS A 204 -6.77 -2.52 15.25
N THR A 205 -5.62 -1.87 15.35
CA THR A 205 -4.83 -1.48 14.17
C THR A 205 -3.80 -2.57 13.89
N ILE A 206 -3.89 -3.20 12.72
CA ILE A 206 -2.85 -4.09 12.21
C ILE A 206 -2.08 -3.37 11.13
N GLY A 207 -0.76 -3.29 11.28
CA GLY A 207 0.10 -2.57 10.34
C GLY A 207 1.35 -3.33 9.94
N GLN A 208 1.96 -2.91 8.84
CA GLN A 208 3.23 -3.43 8.36
C GLN A 208 4.07 -2.32 7.75
N LEU A 209 5.32 -2.21 8.18
CA LEU A 209 6.33 -1.31 7.63
C LEU A 209 7.23 -2.09 6.68
N TRP A 210 7.16 -1.75 5.39
CA TRP A 210 8.09 -2.21 4.36
C TRP A 210 9.14 -1.14 4.07
N ILE A 211 10.40 -1.48 4.32
CA ILE A 211 11.57 -0.70 3.90
C ILE A 211 12.24 -1.46 2.74
N PRO A 212 12.30 -0.90 1.53
CA PRO A 212 12.87 -1.59 0.39
C PRO A 212 14.39 -1.62 0.46
N GLY A 213 15.01 -2.67 -0.08
CA GLY A 213 16.45 -2.74 -0.26
C GLY A 213 16.89 -1.83 -1.40
N THR A 214 17.69 -0.81 -1.09
CA THR A 214 18.21 0.18 -2.05
C THR A 214 19.69 0.45 -1.78
N SER A 215 20.39 1.08 -2.71
CA SER A 215 21.78 1.50 -2.48
C SER A 215 21.95 2.40 -1.26
N ALA A 216 20.91 3.15 -0.87
CA ALA A 216 20.92 4.03 0.31
C ALA A 216 20.95 3.26 1.65
N ASN A 217 20.53 1.99 1.67
CA ASN A 217 20.57 1.14 2.87
C ASN A 217 21.36 -0.16 2.62
N ASN A 218 22.40 -0.11 1.78
CA ASN A 218 23.24 -1.25 1.43
C ASN A 218 22.44 -2.46 0.89
N ASN A 219 21.37 -2.18 0.15
CA ASN A 219 20.42 -3.14 -0.41
C ASN A 219 19.67 -3.97 0.64
N GLN A 220 19.64 -3.54 1.90
CA GLN A 220 18.96 -4.26 2.97
C GLN A 220 17.48 -3.88 3.02
N GLY A 221 16.61 -4.81 2.64
CA GLY A 221 15.16 -4.64 2.74
C GLY A 221 14.58 -5.37 3.96
N SER A 222 13.40 -4.93 4.40
CA SER A 222 12.67 -5.58 5.48
C SER A 222 11.18 -5.29 5.48
N VAL A 223 10.39 -6.19 6.06
CA VAL A 223 9.06 -5.90 6.59
C VAL A 223 9.04 -6.10 8.10
N THR A 224 8.41 -5.18 8.83
CA THR A 224 8.17 -5.28 10.28
C THR A 224 6.67 -5.17 10.52
N THR A 225 6.10 -6.10 11.28
CA THR A 225 4.66 -6.08 11.62
C THR A 225 4.41 -5.22 12.86
N TYR A 226 3.25 -4.58 12.92
CA TYR A 226 2.79 -3.73 14.02
C TYR A 226 1.39 -4.16 14.47
N PHE A 227 1.16 -4.12 15.78
CA PHE A 227 -0.16 -4.30 16.38
C PHE A 227 -0.45 -3.13 17.33
N ASP A 228 -1.56 -2.43 17.12
CA ASP A 228 -1.94 -1.19 17.80
C ASP A 228 -0.80 -0.14 17.81
N GLY A 229 -0.11 -0.05 16.67
CA GLY A 229 1.02 0.85 16.44
C GLY A 229 2.32 0.45 17.15
N VAL A 230 2.38 -0.72 17.81
CA VAL A 230 3.58 -1.26 18.45
C VAL A 230 4.22 -2.31 17.55
N ALA A 231 5.52 -2.15 17.27
CA ALA A 231 6.29 -3.11 16.48
C ALA A 231 6.32 -4.48 17.17
N THR A 232 6.10 -5.54 16.42
CA THR A 232 6.23 -6.92 16.89
C THR A 232 7.63 -7.48 16.57
N PRO A 233 8.06 -8.58 17.21
CA PRO A 233 9.31 -9.24 16.86
C PRO A 233 9.34 -9.86 15.46
N ASN A 234 8.20 -9.91 14.76
CA ASN A 234 8.07 -10.49 13.43
C ASN A 234 8.63 -9.53 12.38
N VAL A 235 9.93 -9.67 12.14
CA VAL A 235 10.67 -8.95 11.09
C VAL A 235 11.16 -9.94 10.06
N VAL A 236 10.84 -9.73 8.79
CA VAL A 236 11.45 -10.46 7.66
C VAL A 236 12.45 -9.52 7.01
N LYS A 237 13.65 -10.02 6.69
CA LYS A 237 14.73 -9.24 6.07
C LYS A 237 15.22 -9.93 4.82
N TRP A 238 15.67 -9.13 3.86
CA TRP A 238 16.28 -9.62 2.63
C TRP A 238 17.39 -8.67 2.14
N VAL A 239 18.17 -9.16 1.17
CA VAL A 239 19.13 -8.39 0.38
C VAL A 239 18.54 -8.24 -1.02
N ASN A 240 18.40 -7.02 -1.52
CA ASN A 240 18.06 -6.77 -2.92
C ASN A 240 19.28 -7.09 -3.80
N GLN A 241 19.17 -8.19 -4.56
CA GLN A 241 20.22 -8.66 -5.47
C GLN A 241 19.84 -8.46 -6.95
N GLY A 242 18.96 -7.50 -7.23
CA GLY A 242 18.47 -7.30 -8.58
C GLY A 242 17.53 -8.43 -9.01
N ASN A 243 17.69 -8.96 -10.21
CA ASN A 243 16.76 -9.99 -10.74
C ASN A 243 16.92 -11.35 -10.07
N GLY A 244 18.04 -11.58 -9.38
CA GLY A 244 18.38 -12.91 -8.84
C GLY A 244 18.38 -14.00 -9.91
N VAL A 245 18.38 -15.25 -9.45
CA VAL A 245 18.19 -16.44 -10.29
C VAL A 245 17.18 -17.37 -9.61
N PRO A 246 16.33 -18.07 -10.37
CA PRO A 246 15.44 -19.06 -9.79
C PRO A 246 16.22 -20.30 -9.32
N ALA A 247 15.83 -20.95 -8.22
CA ALA A 247 14.77 -20.55 -7.29
C ALA A 247 15.23 -19.44 -6.32
N PRO A 248 14.31 -18.56 -5.87
CA PRO A 248 14.60 -17.63 -4.77
C PRO A 248 15.11 -18.40 -3.54
N SER A 249 16.21 -17.94 -2.94
CA SER A 249 16.82 -18.64 -1.80
C SER A 249 17.64 -17.71 -0.89
N GLY A 250 17.96 -18.19 0.31
CA GLY A 250 18.76 -17.45 1.28
C GLY A 250 18.16 -16.08 1.61
N THR A 251 18.99 -15.05 1.61
CA THR A 251 18.57 -13.67 1.92
C THR A 251 17.85 -12.97 0.77
N PHE A 252 17.66 -13.61 -0.39
CA PHE A 252 17.01 -12.99 -1.56
C PHE A 252 15.49 -13.18 -1.58
N VAL A 253 14.96 -14.12 -0.80
CA VAL A 253 13.58 -14.67 -0.91
C VAL A 253 12.45 -13.64 -0.93
N ALA A 254 12.58 -12.48 -0.28
CA ALA A 254 11.51 -11.47 -0.27
C ALA A 254 11.80 -10.25 -1.16
N SER A 255 12.94 -10.24 -1.86
CA SER A 255 13.44 -9.05 -2.55
C SER A 255 12.66 -8.66 -3.79
N ILE A 256 11.88 -9.57 -4.38
CA ILE A 256 11.01 -9.25 -5.51
C ILE A 256 9.95 -8.19 -5.15
N GLN A 257 9.59 -8.08 -3.86
CA GLN A 257 8.73 -7.01 -3.36
C GLN A 257 9.28 -5.61 -3.71
N ASP A 258 10.61 -5.43 -3.69
CA ASP A 258 11.29 -4.15 -4.01
C ASP A 258 11.05 -3.64 -5.43
N LYS A 259 10.48 -4.49 -6.31
CA LYS A 259 10.25 -4.19 -7.72
C LYS A 259 8.79 -4.15 -8.12
N GLN A 260 7.89 -4.48 -7.20
CA GLN A 260 6.48 -4.69 -7.50
C GLN A 260 5.59 -3.69 -6.77
N ASN A 261 4.37 -3.56 -7.29
CA ASN A 261 3.35 -2.68 -6.76
C ASN A 261 2.22 -3.53 -6.18
N LEU A 262 1.89 -3.34 -4.92
CA LEU A 262 0.95 -4.19 -4.20
C LEU A 262 -0.48 -3.65 -4.32
N VAL A 263 -1.38 -4.46 -4.89
CA VAL A 263 -2.82 -4.23 -4.79
C VAL A 263 -3.26 -4.74 -3.44
N VAL A 264 -3.86 -3.87 -2.64
CA VAL A 264 -4.33 -4.20 -1.30
C VAL A 264 -5.71 -4.82 -1.37
N ILE A 265 -5.90 -5.93 -0.68
CA ILE A 265 -7.09 -6.77 -0.73
C ILE A 265 -7.61 -6.99 0.70
N LEU A 266 -8.93 -6.87 0.85
CA LEU A 266 -9.65 -7.25 2.06
C LEU A 266 -10.59 -8.39 1.73
N GLY A 267 -10.59 -9.41 2.58
CA GLY A 267 -11.60 -10.44 2.50
C GLY A 267 -11.73 -11.28 3.74
N THR A 268 -12.70 -12.18 3.74
CA THR A 268 -12.99 -13.09 4.83
C THR A 268 -13.69 -14.36 4.33
N GLY A 269 -13.93 -15.30 5.24
CA GLY A 269 -14.65 -16.54 5.00
C GLY A 269 -16.16 -16.45 5.27
N VAL A 270 -16.88 -17.47 4.80
CA VAL A 270 -18.34 -17.57 4.98
C VAL A 270 -18.69 -17.65 6.45
N GLY A 271 -19.61 -16.78 6.91
CA GLY A 271 -20.04 -16.73 8.31
C GLY A 271 -19.01 -16.13 9.28
N SER A 272 -17.91 -15.58 8.76
CA SER A 272 -16.81 -15.00 9.54
C SER A 272 -16.71 -13.49 9.30
N PRO A 273 -17.70 -12.67 9.72
CA PRO A 273 -17.75 -11.27 9.34
C PRO A 273 -16.53 -10.48 9.83
N MET A 274 -15.94 -9.70 8.92
CA MET A 274 -14.82 -8.80 9.21
C MET A 274 -15.28 -7.36 9.04
N ARG A 275 -15.00 -6.51 10.05
CA ARG A 275 -15.31 -5.08 10.04
C ARG A 275 -14.03 -4.28 9.88
N VAL A 276 -14.06 -3.23 9.06
CA VAL A 276 -12.90 -2.39 8.76
C VAL A 276 -13.32 -0.92 8.80
N GLN A 277 -12.66 -0.09 9.63
CA GLN A 277 -12.93 1.35 9.65
C GLN A 277 -12.18 2.10 8.55
N TYR A 278 -10.92 1.73 8.31
CA TYR A 278 -10.08 2.30 7.27
C TYR A 278 -8.94 1.33 6.93
N VAL A 279 -8.35 1.54 5.75
CA VAL A 279 -6.97 1.14 5.45
C VAL A 279 -6.20 2.39 5.05
N ARG A 280 -5.00 2.59 5.59
CA ARG A 280 -4.15 3.73 5.28
C ARG A 280 -2.79 3.28 4.80
N VAL A 281 -2.32 3.89 3.72
CA VAL A 281 -0.95 3.70 3.21
C VAL A 281 -0.21 5.01 3.36
N TRP A 282 0.92 4.94 4.05
CA TRP A 282 1.86 6.01 4.26
C TRP A 282 3.16 5.67 3.53
N GLN A 283 3.76 6.64 2.85
CA GLN A 283 5.05 6.44 2.19
C GLN A 283 6.00 7.56 2.55
N LEU A 284 7.29 7.25 2.57
CA LEU A 284 8.28 8.31 2.59
C LEU A 284 8.09 9.20 1.36
N PRO A 285 8.26 10.52 1.50
CA PRO A 285 8.44 11.41 0.37
C PRO A 285 9.53 10.85 -0.55
N GLY A 286 9.34 11.00 -1.87
CA GLY A 286 10.32 10.54 -2.85
C GLY A 286 11.71 11.17 -2.67
N ALA A 287 12.63 10.86 -3.59
CA ALA A 287 13.89 11.60 -3.68
C ALA A 287 13.63 13.10 -3.78
N ILE A 288 14.54 13.92 -3.23
CA ILE A 288 14.47 15.38 -3.40
C ILE A 288 14.42 15.63 -4.91
N SER A 289 13.45 16.44 -5.34
CA SER A 289 13.30 16.79 -6.74
C SER A 289 14.59 17.43 -7.25
N PRO A 290 15.06 17.09 -8.47
CA PRO A 290 16.19 17.80 -9.08
C PRO A 290 15.95 19.31 -9.15
N ASN A 291 17.04 20.09 -9.13
CA ASN A 291 16.97 21.52 -9.33
C ASN A 291 16.28 21.85 -10.67
N GLY A 292 15.37 22.83 -10.70
CA GLY A 292 14.57 23.19 -11.87
C GLY A 292 13.32 22.33 -12.10
N THR A 293 13.04 21.35 -11.23
CA THR A 293 11.79 20.55 -11.34
C THR A 293 10.58 21.46 -11.35
N THR A 294 9.76 21.35 -12.39
CA THR A 294 8.57 22.18 -12.61
C THR A 294 7.33 21.31 -12.70
N ILE A 295 6.26 21.70 -12.00
CA ILE A 295 4.97 21.03 -12.05
C ILE A 295 3.86 22.03 -12.39
N THR A 296 2.84 21.60 -13.12
CA THR A 296 1.73 22.42 -13.65
C THR A 296 0.35 21.88 -13.28
N GLY A 297 0.26 20.74 -12.58
CA GLY A 297 -1.04 20.18 -12.21
C GLY A 297 -1.00 19.04 -11.17
N ALA A 298 -2.17 18.44 -10.96
CA ALA A 298 -2.49 17.62 -9.78
C ALA A 298 -1.78 16.25 -9.71
N ASN A 299 -1.26 15.74 -10.83
CA ASN A 299 -0.60 14.43 -10.91
C ASN A 299 0.93 14.51 -10.83
N GLN A 300 1.44 15.66 -10.38
CA GLN A 300 2.87 15.93 -10.26
C GLN A 300 3.18 16.41 -8.84
N GLN A 301 4.39 16.14 -8.37
CA GLN A 301 4.84 16.58 -7.06
C GLN A 301 6.29 17.07 -7.11
N ILE A 302 6.60 18.02 -6.23
CA ILE A 302 7.96 18.40 -5.87
C ILE A 302 8.24 17.84 -4.47
N VAL A 303 9.41 17.27 -4.26
CA VAL A 303 9.92 16.96 -2.92
C VAL A 303 11.07 17.93 -2.63
N ASP A 304 10.89 18.80 -1.64
CA ASP A 304 11.92 19.78 -1.28
C ASP A 304 13.06 19.16 -0.43
N SER A 305 14.07 19.97 -0.10
CA SER A 305 15.21 19.57 0.73
C SER A 305 14.82 19.16 2.15
N GLY A 306 13.69 19.66 2.66
CA GLY A 306 13.09 19.27 3.92
C GLY A 306 12.16 18.06 3.82
N LYS A 307 12.15 17.37 2.68
CA LYS A 307 11.27 16.22 2.37
C LYS A 307 9.79 16.54 2.37
N ASN A 308 9.40 17.81 2.32
CA ASN A 308 7.99 18.16 2.14
C ASN A 308 7.57 17.86 0.71
N VAL A 309 6.36 17.32 0.56
CA VAL A 309 5.73 17.05 -0.73
C VAL A 309 4.84 18.24 -1.11
N TRP A 310 5.10 18.80 -2.27
CA TRP A 310 4.39 19.96 -2.81
C TRP A 310 3.58 19.56 -4.03
N THR A 311 2.30 19.92 -4.04
CA THR A 311 1.39 19.66 -5.16
C THR A 311 0.62 20.91 -5.55
N LEU A 312 0.13 20.93 -6.79
CA LEU A 312 -0.64 22.03 -7.36
C LEU A 312 -1.99 21.50 -7.87
N VAL A 313 -3.08 21.92 -7.24
CA VAL A 313 -4.45 21.47 -7.59
C VAL A 313 -5.34 22.68 -7.78
N GLY A 314 -5.88 22.87 -8.98
CA GLY A 314 -6.83 23.96 -9.27
C GLY A 314 -6.27 25.37 -9.00
N GLY A 315 -4.95 25.56 -9.11
CA GLY A 315 -4.30 26.85 -8.81
C GLY A 315 -4.01 27.09 -7.33
N VAL A 316 -4.24 26.10 -6.47
CA VAL A 316 -3.91 26.11 -5.03
C VAL A 316 -2.72 25.20 -4.77
N VAL A 317 -1.79 25.69 -3.96
CA VAL A 317 -0.56 24.98 -3.59
C VAL A 317 -0.77 24.26 -2.26
N TYR A 318 -0.38 23.00 -2.21
CA TYR A 318 -0.41 22.19 -1.00
C TYR A 318 1.00 21.77 -0.61
N LYS A 319 1.31 21.84 0.69
CA LYS A 319 2.50 21.30 1.32
C LYS A 319 2.09 20.20 2.29
N ASN A 320 2.53 18.97 2.06
CA ASN A 320 2.17 17.78 2.84
C ASN A 320 0.65 17.60 2.98
N GLY A 321 -0.11 17.91 1.93
CA GLY A 321 -1.57 17.77 1.91
C GLY A 321 -2.35 18.92 2.56
N ALA A 322 -1.69 19.87 3.22
CA ALA A 322 -2.32 21.10 3.73
C ALA A 322 -2.06 22.28 2.77
N THR A 323 -2.95 23.27 2.74
CA THR A 323 -2.74 24.47 1.91
C THR A 323 -1.49 25.23 2.37
N ALA A 324 -0.63 25.56 1.43
CA ALA A 324 0.60 26.30 1.71
C ALA A 324 0.34 27.80 1.62
N GLY A 325 -0.11 28.40 2.73
CA GLY A 325 -0.44 29.84 2.78
C GLY A 325 -1.50 30.25 1.75
N PHE A 326 -1.56 31.54 1.42
CA PHE A 326 -2.43 32.04 0.35
C PHE A 326 -1.82 31.72 -1.02
N SER A 327 -2.56 30.97 -1.83
CA SER A 327 -2.24 30.70 -3.23
C SER A 327 -3.52 30.80 -4.07
N ALA A 328 -3.44 31.49 -5.19
CA ALA A 328 -4.56 31.66 -6.11
C ALA A 328 -4.02 31.81 -7.53
N LEU A 329 -4.70 31.19 -8.50
CA LEU A 329 -4.37 31.28 -9.94
C LEU A 329 -2.93 30.83 -10.27
N VAL A 330 -2.34 29.98 -9.44
CA VAL A 330 -0.98 29.44 -9.67
C VAL A 330 -0.99 28.56 -10.90
N LYS A 331 -0.10 28.85 -11.85
CA LYS A 331 0.03 28.12 -13.11
C LYS A 331 1.10 27.03 -13.04
N LYS A 332 2.11 27.23 -12.19
CA LYS A 332 3.20 26.27 -11.99
C LYS A 332 3.90 26.43 -10.65
N LEU A 333 4.45 25.33 -10.15
CA LEU A 333 5.44 25.32 -9.08
C LEU A 333 6.81 24.93 -9.64
N VAL A 334 7.87 25.54 -9.11
CA VAL A 334 9.26 25.23 -9.47
C VAL A 334 10.07 25.00 -8.21
N TYR A 335 10.87 23.93 -8.18
CA TYR A 335 11.89 23.72 -7.16
C TYR A 335 13.23 24.24 -7.67
N SER A 336 13.76 25.29 -7.04
CA SER A 336 15.04 25.87 -7.44
C SER A 336 15.90 26.21 -6.22
N ASN A 337 17.14 25.73 -6.21
CA ASN A 337 18.16 26.01 -5.19
C ASN A 337 17.66 25.83 -3.75
N GLY A 338 16.87 24.77 -3.49
CA GLY A 338 16.35 24.46 -2.15
C GLY A 338 15.04 25.16 -1.79
N ILE A 339 14.49 26.00 -2.67
CA ILE A 339 13.25 26.75 -2.44
C ILE A 339 12.19 26.30 -3.45
N VAL A 340 10.94 26.20 -3.00
CA VAL A 340 9.77 26.01 -3.88
C VAL A 340 9.21 27.38 -4.22
N TYR A 341 8.93 27.61 -5.50
CA TYR A 341 8.37 28.85 -6.02
C TYR A 341 7.00 28.59 -6.63
N GLN A 342 6.04 29.49 -6.38
CA GLN A 342 4.79 29.55 -7.13
C GLN A 342 4.86 30.63 -8.21
N GLY A 343 4.40 30.29 -9.42
CA GLY A 343 4.33 31.20 -10.55
C GLY A 343 2.90 31.42 -11.01
N THR A 344 2.53 32.68 -11.21
CA THR A 344 1.26 33.12 -11.80
C THR A 344 1.54 34.05 -12.98
N ASP A 345 0.49 34.53 -13.65
CA ASP A 345 0.63 35.56 -14.70
C ASP A 345 1.12 36.91 -14.13
N ALA A 346 0.97 37.13 -12.82
CA ALA A 346 1.38 38.36 -12.14
C ALA A 346 2.82 38.34 -11.58
N GLY A 347 3.49 37.19 -11.61
CA GLY A 347 4.87 37.07 -11.10
C GLY A 347 5.17 35.77 -10.35
N TRP A 348 6.22 35.82 -9.54
CA TRP A 348 6.77 34.69 -8.81
C TRP A 348 6.92 34.97 -7.31
N TRP A 349 6.74 33.93 -6.51
CA TRP A 349 6.98 33.98 -5.06
C TRP A 349 7.70 32.72 -4.60
N GLY A 350 8.78 32.86 -3.84
CA GLY A 350 9.49 31.77 -3.18
C GLY A 350 8.93 31.48 -1.79
N TRP A 351 8.91 30.20 -1.39
CA TRP A 351 8.51 29.79 -0.04
C TRP A 351 9.65 29.97 0.94
N ILE A 352 9.55 30.98 1.81
CA ILE A 352 10.58 31.36 2.79
C ILE A 352 9.90 31.60 4.13
N ASN A 353 10.43 31.01 5.22
CA ASN A 353 9.93 31.19 6.59
C ASN A 353 8.40 30.99 6.70
N ASN A 354 7.91 29.89 6.11
CA ASN A 354 6.49 29.52 6.04
C ASN A 354 5.57 30.56 5.37
N ASN A 355 6.10 31.40 4.47
CA ASN A 355 5.34 32.39 3.72
C ASN A 355 5.79 32.47 2.25
N TRP A 356 4.89 32.96 1.39
CA TRP A 356 5.22 33.29 0.01
C TRP A 356 5.82 34.70 -0.07
N VAL A 357 7.08 34.80 -0.49
CA VAL A 357 7.82 36.06 -0.61
C VAL A 357 8.05 36.37 -2.08
N ALA A 358 7.70 37.57 -2.52
CA ALA A 358 7.84 37.99 -3.92
C ALA A 358 9.29 37.82 -4.41
N SER A 359 9.45 37.31 -5.63
CA SER A 359 10.74 36.99 -6.21
C SER A 359 10.76 37.22 -7.72
N GLY A 360 11.95 37.15 -8.31
CA GLY A 360 12.11 36.97 -9.75
C GLY A 360 11.76 35.54 -10.19
N SER A 361 11.75 35.31 -11.50
CA SER A 361 11.63 33.96 -12.07
C SER A 361 12.77 33.06 -11.57
N PRO A 362 12.46 31.87 -11.02
CA PRO A 362 13.48 30.88 -10.65
C PRO A 362 13.97 30.06 -11.86
N LEU A 363 13.31 30.23 -13.00
CA LEU A 363 13.69 29.69 -14.30
C LEU A 363 14.47 30.80 -15.01
N ALA A 364 15.79 30.69 -15.00
CA ALA A 364 16.69 31.51 -15.80
C ALA A 364 16.91 30.84 -17.16
#